data_AF-A0A8T2TV45-F1
#
_entry.id   AF-A0A8T2TV45-F1
#
_cell.length_a   1.000
_cell.length_b   1.000
_cell.length_c   1.000
_cell.angle_alpha   90.00
_cell.angle_beta   90.00
_cell.angle_gamma   90.00
#
_symmetry.space_group_name_H-M   'P 1'
#
loop_
_entity.id
_entity.type
_entity.pdbx_description
1 polymer ?
#
loop_
_entity_poly.entity_id
_entity_poly.type
_entity_poly.pdbx_seq_one_letter_code
_entity_poly.pdbx_strand_id
1 'polypeptide(L)'
;MLTLEPLFKETFSVAKSFLKVFSLYVFELNKESLKNHYLCVQKDKKVSSVRMAPLPTTVFLHEHHIRYGIQALLNEAIFDGFDKVSCCGIDPNAEGWIFLVEYQCFCMVAPMDAINPMNESYNREFHSFCSKKLQLMKDRSPWLSEWPDRLLESFLEAMKYVWLAHLIVCASVNGVHILQFQQWSPYDSLVMEVADHDHDAASFIDRVQFMLCPGFELQSSVIKSEVYLIPKNT
;
A
#
# COMPACT_ATOMS: atom_id res chain seq x y z
N MET A 1 28.22 -5.53 -12.21
CA MET A 1 26.75 -5.59 -12.35
C MET A 1 26.19 -4.59 -11.36
N LEU A 2 25.56 -3.51 -11.82
CA LEU A 2 24.95 -2.52 -10.91
C LEU A 2 23.76 -3.20 -10.22
N THR A 3 23.75 -3.21 -8.88
CA THR A 3 22.59 -3.69 -8.14
C THR A 3 21.54 -2.57 -8.13
N LEU A 4 20.32 -2.87 -8.59
CA LEU A 4 19.21 -1.92 -8.55
C LEU A 4 18.54 -1.84 -7.15
N GLU A 5 19.04 -2.63 -6.22
CA GLU A 5 18.54 -2.74 -4.86
C GLU A 5 18.50 -1.40 -4.08
N PRO A 6 19.55 -0.55 -4.07
CA PRO A 6 19.49 0.75 -3.40
C PRO A 6 18.41 1.66 -4.01
N LEU A 7 18.30 1.66 -5.34
CA LEU A 7 17.31 2.46 -6.07
C LEU A 7 15.88 1.98 -5.76
N PHE A 8 15.66 0.66 -5.72
CA PHE A 8 14.37 0.08 -5.34
C PHE A 8 13.99 0.44 -3.91
N LYS A 9 14.93 0.33 -2.97
CA LYS A 9 14.71 0.71 -1.56
C LYS A 9 14.29 2.17 -1.41
N GLU A 10 14.99 3.08 -2.05
CA GLU A 10 14.68 4.50 -2.02
C GLU A 10 13.31 4.79 -2.64
N THR A 11 13.08 4.29 -3.85
CA THR A 11 11.80 4.45 -4.57
C THR A 11 10.64 3.91 -3.77
N PHE A 12 10.78 2.70 -3.20
CA PHE A 12 9.72 2.08 -2.43
C PHE A 12 9.49 2.77 -1.08
N SER A 13 10.53 3.32 -0.45
CA SER A 13 10.38 4.14 0.75
C SER A 13 9.52 5.40 0.48
N VAL A 14 9.74 6.04 -0.66
CA VAL A 14 8.91 7.17 -1.10
C VAL A 14 7.48 6.70 -1.41
N ALA A 15 7.31 5.55 -2.08
CA ALA A 15 6.00 4.94 -2.30
C ALA A 15 5.24 4.70 -0.98
N LYS A 16 5.89 4.10 0.03
CA LYS A 16 5.29 3.89 1.37
C LYS A 16 4.80 5.20 1.98
N SER A 17 5.55 6.29 1.81
CA SER A 17 5.20 7.60 2.34
C SER A 17 3.94 8.17 1.67
N PHE A 18 3.85 8.13 0.34
CA PHE A 18 2.65 8.59 -0.37
C PHE A 18 1.43 7.69 -0.12
N LEU A 19 1.61 6.38 0.00
CA LEU A 19 0.53 5.45 0.36
C LEU A 19 -0.03 5.73 1.76
N LYS A 20 0.83 6.09 2.72
CA LYS A 20 0.41 6.54 4.05
C LYS A 20 -0.40 7.83 3.98
N VAL A 21 0.07 8.84 3.23
CA VAL A 21 -0.66 10.10 3.03
C VAL A 21 -2.02 9.87 2.37
N PHE A 22 -2.07 9.08 1.30
CA PHE A 22 -3.31 8.72 0.61
C PHE A 22 -4.30 8.03 1.55
N SER A 23 -3.84 7.04 2.32
CA SER A 23 -4.68 6.30 3.28
C SER A 23 -5.21 7.20 4.40
N LEU A 24 -4.38 8.11 4.90
CA LEU A 24 -4.80 9.12 5.88
C LEU A 24 -5.85 10.07 5.31
N TYR A 25 -5.72 10.45 4.04
CA TYR A 25 -6.69 11.33 3.41
C TYR A 25 -8.04 10.64 3.22
N VAL A 26 -8.05 9.36 2.81
CA VAL A 26 -9.26 8.53 2.79
C VAL A 26 -9.88 8.45 4.19
N PHE A 27 -9.08 8.21 5.24
CA PHE A 27 -9.56 8.16 6.61
C PHE A 27 -10.22 9.47 7.04
N GLU A 28 -9.57 10.61 6.83
CA GLU A 28 -10.09 11.92 7.27
C GLU A 28 -11.35 12.34 6.50
N LEU A 29 -11.43 12.07 5.20
CA LEU A 29 -12.64 12.33 4.40
C LEU A 29 -13.85 11.54 4.89
N ASN A 30 -13.62 10.34 5.45
CA ASN A 30 -14.69 9.43 5.85
C ASN A 30 -14.90 9.39 7.36
N LYS A 31 -14.13 10.14 8.17
CA LYS A 31 -14.10 10.05 9.62
C LYS A 31 -15.48 10.13 10.29
N GLU A 32 -16.34 11.03 9.82
CA GLU A 32 -17.69 11.18 10.37
C GLU A 32 -18.64 10.03 9.94
N SER A 33 -18.53 9.55 8.71
CA SER A 33 -19.25 8.35 8.25
C SER A 33 -18.76 7.09 8.98
N LEU A 34 -17.44 7.02 9.23
CA LEU A 34 -16.75 5.97 9.98
C LEU A 34 -17.28 5.89 11.41
N LYS A 35 -17.47 7.02 12.10
CA LYS A 35 -18.05 7.04 13.45
C LYS A 35 -19.44 6.42 13.54
N ASN A 36 -20.27 6.61 12.51
CA ASN A 36 -21.68 6.17 12.53
C ASN A 36 -21.90 4.71 12.10
N HIS A 37 -21.02 4.15 11.27
CA HIS A 37 -21.19 2.79 10.72
C HIS A 37 -20.10 1.79 11.15
N TYR A 38 -18.98 2.26 11.74
CA TYR A 38 -17.74 1.48 11.91
C TYR A 38 -17.17 1.58 13.34
N LEU A 39 -17.94 2.05 14.32
CA LEU A 39 -17.59 2.06 15.74
C LEU A 39 -18.68 1.36 16.56
N CYS A 40 -18.61 0.04 16.71
CA CYS A 40 -19.36 -0.64 17.77
C CYS A 40 -18.45 -0.76 19.00
N VAL A 41 -18.55 0.18 19.92
CA VAL A 41 -17.86 0.09 21.23
C VAL A 41 -18.66 -0.85 22.12
N GLN A 42 -18.24 -2.10 22.25
CA GLN A 42 -18.82 -3.02 23.23
C GLN A 42 -18.30 -2.64 24.63
N LYS A 43 -19.19 -2.13 25.49
CA LYS A 43 -18.86 -1.64 26.84
C LYS A 43 -18.91 -2.71 27.94
N ASP A 44 -18.93 -4.00 27.62
CA ASP A 44 -19.29 -5.00 28.63
C ASP A 44 -18.13 -5.65 29.41
N LYS A 45 -16.85 -5.40 29.10
CA LYS A 45 -15.73 -5.86 29.95
C LYS A 45 -14.48 -4.99 29.80
N LYS A 46 -14.40 -3.86 30.52
CA LYS A 46 -13.17 -3.04 30.77
C LYS A 46 -12.29 -2.64 29.55
N VAL A 47 -12.66 -2.99 28.32
CA VAL A 47 -11.87 -2.82 27.09
C VAL A 47 -12.84 -2.49 25.97
N SER A 48 -12.76 -1.25 25.48
CA SER A 48 -13.48 -0.79 24.30
C SER A 48 -12.81 -1.35 23.05
N SER A 49 -13.37 -2.39 22.45
CA SER A 49 -12.96 -2.85 21.11
C SER A 49 -13.66 -2.03 20.03
N VAL A 50 -12.94 -1.75 18.93
CA VAL A 50 -13.46 -1.02 17.77
C VAL A 50 -13.42 -1.93 16.55
N ARG A 51 -14.50 -1.99 15.76
CA ARG A 51 -14.64 -2.86 14.57
C ARG A 51 -15.12 -2.08 13.35
N MET A 52 -14.47 -2.29 12.21
CA MET A 52 -14.80 -1.61 10.96
C MET A 52 -15.64 -2.55 10.06
N ALA A 53 -16.80 -2.13 9.54
CA ALA A 53 -17.65 -2.95 8.66
C ALA A 53 -16.98 -3.65 7.44
N PRO A 54 -15.94 -3.12 6.74
CA PRO A 54 -15.24 -3.80 5.66
C PRO A 54 -14.19 -4.79 6.21
N LEU A 55 -13.87 -4.71 7.51
CA LEU A 55 -13.06 -5.67 8.25
C LEU A 55 -13.81 -6.09 9.53
N PRO A 56 -14.99 -6.72 9.41
CA PRO A 56 -15.92 -6.90 10.54
C PRO A 56 -15.37 -7.85 11.62
N THR A 57 -14.36 -8.63 11.27
CA THR A 57 -13.63 -9.57 12.14
C THR A 57 -12.41 -8.93 12.81
N THR A 58 -12.04 -7.72 12.41
CA THR A 58 -10.85 -7.02 12.93
C THR A 58 -11.24 -6.18 14.13
N VAL A 59 -10.44 -6.32 15.20
CA VAL A 59 -10.54 -5.47 16.37
C VAL A 59 -9.31 -4.58 16.48
N PHE A 60 -9.57 -3.30 16.64
CA PHE A 60 -8.56 -2.29 16.89
C PHE A 60 -8.43 -2.02 18.38
N LEU A 61 -7.20 -1.82 18.86
CA LEU A 61 -6.90 -1.49 20.26
C LEU A 61 -7.38 -0.07 20.60
N HIS A 62 -7.20 0.87 19.68
CA HIS A 62 -7.62 2.26 19.81
C HIS A 62 -8.39 2.72 18.57
N GLU A 63 -9.29 3.69 18.74
CA GLU A 63 -10.06 4.28 17.63
C GLU A 63 -9.16 4.79 16.50
N HIS A 64 -8.05 5.46 16.86
CA HIS A 64 -7.13 6.01 15.88
C HIS A 64 -6.36 4.92 15.09
N HIS A 65 -6.42 3.64 15.49
CA HIS A 65 -5.85 2.51 14.73
C HIS A 65 -6.71 2.11 13.54
N ILE A 66 -7.96 2.61 13.40
CA ILE A 66 -8.80 2.37 12.22
C ILE A 66 -8.09 2.77 10.92
N ARG A 67 -7.26 3.83 10.97
CA ARG A 67 -6.44 4.27 9.83
C ARG A 67 -5.57 3.14 9.26
N TYR A 68 -5.08 2.23 10.10
CA TYR A 68 -4.27 1.09 9.68
C TYR A 68 -5.10 0.06 8.93
N GLY A 69 -6.35 -0.15 9.34
CA GLY A 69 -7.30 -1.01 8.62
C GLY A 69 -7.64 -0.46 7.24
N ILE A 70 -7.87 0.85 7.14
CA ILE A 70 -8.09 1.52 5.84
C ILE A 70 -6.85 1.40 4.95
N GLN A 71 -5.66 1.70 5.50
CA GLN A 71 -4.40 1.54 4.77
C GLN A 71 -4.22 0.11 4.25
N ALA A 72 -4.49 -0.90 5.07
CA ALA A 72 -4.39 -2.30 4.67
C ALA A 72 -5.32 -2.64 3.49
N LEU A 73 -6.60 -2.23 3.55
CA LEU A 73 -7.56 -2.46 2.45
C LEU A 73 -7.13 -1.80 1.14
N LEU A 74 -6.69 -0.55 1.21
CA LEU A 74 -6.24 0.20 0.04
C LEU A 74 -4.97 -0.42 -0.56
N ASN A 75 -3.99 -0.73 0.28
CA ASN A 75 -2.73 -1.31 -0.15
C ASN A 75 -2.90 -2.73 -0.67
N GLU A 76 -3.84 -3.52 -0.13
CA GLU A 76 -4.18 -4.83 -0.69
C GLU A 76 -4.62 -4.71 -2.16
N ALA A 77 -5.48 -3.74 -2.48
CA ALA A 77 -5.90 -3.48 -3.87
C ALA A 77 -4.74 -2.96 -4.73
N ILE A 78 -3.92 -2.06 -4.19
CA ILE A 78 -2.78 -1.45 -4.90
C ILE A 78 -1.71 -2.49 -5.25
N PHE A 79 -1.41 -3.40 -4.33
CA PHE A 79 -0.38 -4.43 -4.52
C PHE A 79 -0.91 -5.75 -5.09
N ASP A 80 -2.22 -5.83 -5.38
CA ASP A 80 -2.82 -6.97 -6.07
C ASP A 80 -2.11 -7.22 -7.41
N GLY A 81 -1.50 -8.40 -7.55
CA GLY A 81 -0.72 -8.77 -8.74
C GLY A 81 0.57 -7.98 -8.93
N PHE A 82 1.17 -7.43 -7.87
CA PHE A 82 2.42 -6.66 -7.99
C PHE A 82 3.57 -7.50 -8.59
N ASP A 83 3.61 -8.79 -8.28
CA ASP A 83 4.57 -9.77 -8.79
C ASP A 83 4.36 -10.14 -10.27
N LYS A 84 3.16 -9.87 -10.81
CA LYS A 84 2.80 -10.16 -12.19
C LYS A 84 3.11 -8.93 -13.05
N VAL A 85 4.29 -8.92 -13.66
CA VAL A 85 4.74 -7.86 -14.61
C VAL A 85 3.66 -7.49 -15.65
N SER A 86 2.85 -8.47 -16.08
CA SER A 86 1.74 -8.27 -17.02
C SER A 86 0.59 -7.40 -16.50
N CYS A 87 0.39 -7.29 -15.17
CA CYS A 87 -0.65 -6.45 -14.58
C CYS A 87 -0.43 -4.95 -14.86
N CYS A 88 0.80 -4.56 -15.18
CA CYS A 88 1.20 -3.20 -15.49
C CYS A 88 1.10 -2.85 -16.99
N GLY A 89 0.75 -3.81 -17.86
CA GLY A 89 0.81 -3.59 -19.32
C GLY A 89 2.23 -3.54 -19.88
N ILE A 90 3.22 -3.92 -19.04
CA ILE A 90 4.63 -3.99 -19.37
C ILE A 90 4.91 -5.32 -20.08
N ASP A 91 5.67 -5.30 -21.19
CA ASP A 91 6.14 -6.52 -21.85
C ASP A 91 7.25 -7.19 -21.00
N PRO A 92 7.00 -8.37 -20.40
CA PRO A 92 7.99 -9.05 -19.56
C PRO A 92 9.21 -9.55 -20.35
N ASN A 93 9.16 -9.55 -21.69
CA ASN A 93 10.27 -9.97 -22.55
C ASN A 93 11.13 -8.79 -23.04
N ALA A 94 10.77 -7.55 -22.69
CA ALA A 94 11.55 -6.39 -23.06
C ALA A 94 12.90 -6.37 -22.32
N GLU A 95 13.91 -5.76 -22.94
CA GLU A 95 15.23 -5.66 -22.35
C GLU A 95 15.22 -4.73 -21.12
N GLY A 96 15.85 -5.15 -20.03
CA GLY A 96 15.79 -4.45 -18.74
C GLY A 96 16.19 -2.97 -18.76
N TRP A 97 17.06 -2.55 -19.70
CA TRP A 97 17.46 -1.15 -19.83
C TRP A 97 16.32 -0.24 -20.32
N ILE A 98 15.33 -0.77 -21.04
CA ILE A 98 14.15 -0.01 -21.49
C ILE A 98 13.38 0.53 -20.28
N PHE A 99 13.22 -0.30 -19.25
CA PHE A 99 12.55 0.10 -18.01
C PHE A 99 13.35 1.12 -17.20
N LEU A 100 14.69 1.08 -17.26
CA LEU A 100 15.53 2.08 -16.61
C LEU A 100 15.44 3.44 -17.30
N VAL A 101 15.37 3.46 -18.63
CA VAL A 101 15.14 4.69 -19.40
C VAL A 101 13.76 5.26 -19.06
N GLU A 102 12.72 4.42 -19.04
CA GLU A 102 11.38 4.85 -18.65
C GLU A 102 11.35 5.39 -17.21
N TYR A 103 12.00 4.71 -16.26
CA TYR A 103 12.13 5.17 -14.89
C TYR A 103 12.73 6.58 -14.81
N GLN A 104 13.85 6.81 -15.52
CA GLN A 104 14.53 8.10 -15.53
C GLN A 104 13.67 9.21 -16.11
N CYS A 105 12.99 8.95 -17.23
CA CYS A 105 12.06 9.90 -17.84
C CYS A 105 10.91 10.23 -16.89
N PHE A 106 10.35 9.23 -16.23
CA PHE A 106 9.14 9.36 -15.44
C PHE A 106 9.35 10.01 -14.06
N CYS A 107 10.58 9.99 -13.52
CA CYS A 107 10.94 10.68 -12.28
C CYS A 107 10.54 12.17 -12.29
N MET A 108 10.69 12.83 -13.45
CA MET A 108 10.46 14.28 -13.60
C MET A 108 9.05 14.65 -14.08
N VAL A 109 8.20 13.67 -14.37
CA VAL A 109 6.84 13.91 -14.89
C VAL A 109 5.83 13.96 -13.73
N ALA A 110 4.94 14.96 -13.74
CA ALA A 110 3.83 15.00 -12.79
C ALA A 110 2.81 13.91 -13.13
N PRO A 111 2.27 13.15 -12.15
CA PRO A 111 1.33 12.07 -12.42
C PRO A 111 0.09 12.51 -13.22
N MET A 112 -0.41 13.73 -12.96
CA MET A 112 -1.55 14.32 -13.68
C MET A 112 -1.27 14.54 -15.17
N ASP A 113 -0.04 14.96 -15.50
CA ASP A 113 0.39 15.13 -16.88
C ASP A 113 0.54 13.78 -17.58
N ALA A 114 1.08 12.78 -16.87
CA ALA A 114 1.28 11.44 -17.39
C ALA A 114 -0.01 10.71 -17.78
N ILE A 115 -1.14 11.04 -17.14
CA ILE A 115 -2.43 10.41 -17.46
C ILE A 115 -3.27 11.22 -18.46
N ASN A 116 -2.84 12.42 -18.84
CA ASN A 116 -3.58 13.30 -19.75
C ASN A 116 -3.20 13.02 -21.22
N PRO A 117 -4.09 12.47 -22.06
CA PRO A 117 -3.78 12.13 -23.47
C PRO A 117 -3.37 13.34 -24.34
N MET A 118 -3.62 14.57 -23.87
CA MET A 118 -3.27 15.80 -24.58
C MET A 118 -1.93 16.39 -24.13
N ASN A 119 -1.29 15.84 -23.11
CA ASN A 119 0.00 16.31 -22.60
C ASN A 119 1.15 15.59 -23.33
N GLU A 120 2.27 16.30 -23.56
CA GLU A 120 3.48 15.73 -24.19
C GLU A 120 4.11 14.60 -23.38
N SER A 121 3.92 14.62 -22.06
CA SER A 121 4.42 13.61 -21.12
C SER A 121 3.44 12.45 -20.92
N TYR A 122 2.40 12.34 -21.74
CA TYR A 122 1.42 11.25 -21.64
C TYR A 122 2.08 9.88 -21.74
N ASN A 123 1.79 9.01 -20.77
CA ASN A 123 2.23 7.63 -20.74
C ASN A 123 1.00 6.71 -20.67
N ARG A 124 0.77 5.95 -21.74
CA ARG A 124 -0.42 5.10 -21.91
C ARG A 124 -0.43 3.96 -20.90
N GLU A 125 0.73 3.36 -20.64
CA GLU A 125 0.92 2.21 -19.78
C GLU A 125 0.65 2.59 -18.32
N PHE A 126 1.21 3.71 -17.86
CA PHE A 126 0.93 4.31 -16.56
C PHE A 126 -0.53 4.72 -16.40
N HIS A 127 -1.14 5.34 -17.42
CA HIS A 127 -2.56 5.69 -17.38
C HIS A 127 -3.45 4.44 -17.26
N SER A 128 -3.15 3.39 -18.02
CA SER A 128 -3.84 2.10 -17.94
C SER A 128 -3.67 1.45 -16.56
N PHE A 129 -2.45 1.47 -16.02
CA PHE A 129 -2.15 1.00 -14.66
C PHE A 129 -2.99 1.73 -13.61
N CYS A 130 -2.96 3.06 -13.61
CA CYS A 130 -3.73 3.88 -12.68
C CYS A 130 -5.24 3.63 -12.80
N SER A 131 -5.75 3.51 -14.04
CA SER A 131 -7.17 3.26 -14.30
C SER A 131 -7.62 1.92 -13.71
N LYS A 132 -6.84 0.85 -13.92
CA LYS A 132 -7.13 -0.49 -13.37
C LYS A 132 -7.08 -0.49 -11.84
N LYS A 133 -6.06 0.15 -11.25
CA LYS A 133 -5.91 0.23 -9.79
C LYS A 133 -7.01 1.06 -9.15
N LEU A 134 -7.39 2.17 -9.76
CA LEU A 134 -8.53 2.98 -9.31
C LEU A 134 -9.84 2.21 -9.37
N GLN A 135 -10.09 1.48 -10.45
CA GLN A 135 -11.28 0.64 -10.56
C GLN A 135 -11.31 -0.45 -9.48
N LEU A 136 -10.21 -1.19 -9.30
CA LEU A 136 -10.12 -2.23 -8.28
C LEU A 136 -10.35 -1.69 -6.86
N MET A 137 -9.83 -0.50 -6.57
CA MET A 137 -10.08 0.16 -5.28
C MET A 137 -11.55 0.55 -5.11
N LYS A 138 -12.19 1.09 -6.15
CA LYS A 138 -13.64 1.42 -6.12
C LYS A 138 -14.48 0.17 -5.89
N ASP A 139 -14.14 -0.94 -6.53
CA ASP A 139 -14.84 -2.21 -6.38
C ASP A 139 -14.66 -2.80 -4.96
N ARG A 140 -13.44 -2.71 -4.40
CA ARG A 140 -13.12 -3.22 -3.04
C ARG A 140 -13.52 -2.26 -1.92
N SER A 141 -13.79 -0.99 -2.24
CA SER A 141 -14.14 0.06 -1.27
C SER A 141 -15.46 0.75 -1.62
N PRO A 142 -16.59 0.01 -1.72
CA PRO A 142 -17.88 0.60 -2.07
C PRO A 142 -18.39 1.61 -1.03
N TRP A 143 -17.79 1.62 0.16
CA TRP A 143 -18.03 2.59 1.22
C TRP A 143 -17.41 3.97 0.95
N LEU A 144 -16.45 4.07 0.02
CA LEU A 144 -15.88 5.33 -0.43
C LEU A 144 -16.66 5.81 -1.67
N SER A 145 -17.79 6.49 -1.43
CA SER A 145 -18.72 6.90 -2.48
C SER A 145 -18.20 8.05 -3.35
N GLU A 146 -17.34 8.90 -2.80
CA GLU A 146 -16.81 10.08 -3.48
C GLU A 146 -15.30 10.01 -3.64
N TRP A 147 -14.82 10.50 -4.79
CA TRP A 147 -13.40 10.62 -5.12
C TRP A 147 -13.09 12.05 -5.53
N PRO A 148 -12.96 12.98 -4.56
CA PRO A 148 -12.65 14.38 -4.84
C PRO A 148 -11.30 14.52 -5.58
N ASP A 149 -11.13 15.62 -6.32
CA ASP A 149 -9.91 15.84 -7.12
C ASP A 149 -8.62 15.69 -6.31
N ARG A 150 -8.56 16.26 -5.10
CA ARG A 150 -7.39 16.11 -4.21
C ARG A 150 -7.11 14.67 -3.81
N LEU A 151 -8.15 13.84 -3.69
CA LEU A 151 -7.97 12.42 -3.35
C LEU A 151 -7.41 11.66 -4.55
N LEU A 152 -7.88 11.99 -5.75
CA LEU A 152 -7.36 11.47 -7.00
C LEU A 152 -5.90 11.91 -7.22
N GLU A 153 -5.56 13.17 -6.95
CA GLU A 153 -4.18 13.67 -6.98
C GLU A 153 -3.29 12.89 -6.02
N SER A 154 -3.71 12.73 -4.75
CA SER A 154 -2.95 11.95 -3.76
C SER A 154 -2.82 10.48 -4.16
N PHE A 155 -3.83 9.90 -4.80
CA PHE A 155 -3.76 8.55 -5.34
C PHE A 155 -2.72 8.46 -6.47
N LEU A 156 -2.74 9.39 -7.42
CA LEU A 156 -1.83 9.39 -8.56
C LEU A 156 -0.37 9.58 -8.14
N GLU A 157 -0.11 10.42 -7.13
CA GLU A 157 1.22 10.53 -6.53
C GLU A 157 1.68 9.20 -5.95
N ALA A 158 0.83 8.49 -5.19
CA ALA A 158 1.16 7.16 -4.69
C ALA A 158 1.40 6.16 -5.84
N MET A 159 0.57 6.18 -6.88
CA MET A 159 0.71 5.29 -8.03
C MET A 159 1.97 5.54 -8.84
N LYS A 160 2.42 6.78 -8.95
CA LYS A 160 3.70 7.10 -9.61
C LYS A 160 4.85 6.33 -8.96
N TYR A 161 4.97 6.35 -7.65
CA TYR A 161 6.08 5.67 -6.98
C TYR A 161 5.93 4.14 -6.95
N VAL A 162 4.70 3.62 -6.92
CA VAL A 162 4.45 2.19 -7.11
C VAL A 162 4.84 1.76 -8.54
N TRP A 163 4.51 2.56 -9.55
CA TRP A 163 4.91 2.35 -10.94
C TRP A 163 6.42 2.39 -11.13
N LEU A 164 7.09 3.39 -10.56
CA LEU A 164 8.56 3.49 -10.60
C LEU A 164 9.22 2.26 -9.95
N ALA A 165 8.66 1.77 -8.83
CA ALA A 165 9.13 0.53 -8.21
C ALA A 165 8.96 -0.67 -9.15
N HIS A 166 7.82 -0.78 -9.86
CA HIS A 166 7.60 -1.81 -10.87
C HIS A 166 8.63 -1.79 -12.00
N LEU A 167 8.95 -0.60 -12.53
CA LEU A 167 9.97 -0.47 -13.59
C LEU A 167 11.32 -1.01 -13.12
N ILE A 168 11.70 -0.74 -11.87
CA ILE A 168 12.94 -1.27 -11.29
C ILE A 168 12.90 -2.80 -11.18
N VAL A 169 11.77 -3.37 -10.74
CA VAL A 169 11.60 -4.83 -10.69
C VAL A 169 11.74 -5.44 -12.09
N CYS A 170 11.12 -4.84 -13.10
CA CYS A 170 11.20 -5.31 -14.48
C CYS A 170 12.61 -5.17 -15.09
N ALA A 171 13.36 -4.14 -14.67
CA ALA A 171 14.76 -3.96 -15.06
C ALA A 171 15.73 -4.95 -14.38
N SER A 172 15.33 -5.54 -13.25
CA SER A 172 16.22 -6.36 -12.44
C SER A 172 16.32 -7.79 -12.97
N VAL A 173 17.55 -8.22 -13.26
CA VAL A 173 17.86 -9.62 -13.62
C VAL A 173 17.64 -10.56 -12.44
N ASN A 174 17.79 -10.05 -11.22
CA ASN A 174 17.59 -10.79 -9.99
C ASN A 174 16.23 -10.43 -9.41
N GLY A 175 15.39 -11.44 -9.19
CA GLY A 175 14.01 -11.25 -8.77
C GLY A 175 13.90 -10.44 -7.47
N VAL A 176 12.87 -9.59 -7.43
CA VAL A 176 12.37 -8.98 -6.20
C VAL A 176 11.19 -9.82 -5.75
N HIS A 177 11.26 -10.42 -4.56
CA HIS A 177 10.19 -11.26 -4.05
C HIS A 177 9.34 -10.47 -3.06
N ILE A 178 8.06 -10.35 -3.36
CA ILE A 178 7.11 -9.71 -2.45
C ILE A 178 6.88 -10.62 -1.23
N LEU A 179 7.04 -10.05 -0.03
CA LEU A 179 6.75 -10.72 1.22
C LEU A 179 5.28 -10.45 1.58
N GLN A 180 4.51 -11.54 1.69
CA GLN A 180 3.10 -11.49 2.07
C GLN A 180 2.87 -12.34 3.31
N PHE A 181 2.18 -11.76 4.29
CA PHE A 181 1.87 -12.40 5.56
C PHE A 181 0.36 -12.45 5.76
N GLN A 182 -0.11 -13.59 6.29
CA GLN A 182 -1.52 -13.82 6.54
C GLN A 182 -1.86 -13.48 7.99
N GLN A 183 -3.16 -13.33 8.28
CA GLN A 183 -3.62 -13.25 9.66
C GLN A 183 -3.11 -14.47 10.45
N TRP A 184 -2.69 -14.26 11.70
CA TRP A 184 -2.09 -15.24 12.61
C TRP A 184 -0.66 -15.69 12.28
N SER A 185 -0.04 -15.16 11.22
CA SER A 185 1.41 -15.35 11.01
C SER A 185 2.20 -14.89 12.25
N PRO A 186 3.20 -15.65 12.73
CA PRO A 186 4.10 -15.19 13.79
C PRO A 186 4.77 -13.89 13.40
N TYR A 187 4.88 -12.95 14.34
CA TYR A 187 5.68 -11.76 14.12
C TYR A 187 7.17 -12.12 14.06
N ASP A 188 7.87 -11.66 13.02
CA ASP A 188 9.31 -11.80 12.87
C ASP A 188 9.94 -10.42 12.57
N SER A 189 10.66 -9.90 13.56
CA SER A 189 11.32 -8.59 13.47
C SER A 189 12.39 -8.47 12.38
N LEU A 190 12.86 -9.58 11.80
CA LEU A 190 13.82 -9.55 10.69
C LEU A 190 13.17 -9.11 9.38
N VAL A 191 11.89 -9.44 9.19
CA VAL A 191 11.16 -9.22 7.93
C VAL A 191 9.89 -8.37 8.10
N MET A 192 9.52 -8.04 9.33
CA MET A 192 8.34 -7.24 9.68
C MET A 192 8.69 -6.05 10.58
N GLU A 193 7.92 -4.99 10.45
CA GLU A 193 7.90 -3.84 11.35
C GLU A 193 6.46 -3.53 11.76
N VAL A 194 6.26 -3.14 13.03
CA VAL A 194 4.93 -2.79 13.53
C VAL A 194 4.60 -1.35 13.13
N ALA A 195 3.41 -1.13 12.57
CA ALA A 195 2.96 0.17 12.08
C ALA A 195 2.80 1.23 13.19
N ASP A 196 2.48 0.79 14.41
CA ASP A 196 2.36 1.65 15.57
C ASP A 196 3.74 1.81 16.23
N HIS A 197 4.31 3.02 16.14
CA HIS A 197 5.62 3.32 16.75
C HIS A 197 5.54 3.44 18.27
N ASP A 198 4.35 3.74 18.82
CA ASP A 198 4.07 3.78 20.26
C ASP A 198 3.62 2.39 20.79
N HIS A 199 3.92 1.33 20.03
CA HIS A 199 3.55 -0.04 20.36
C HIS A 199 4.02 -0.45 21.75
N ASP A 200 3.07 -0.60 22.65
CA ASP A 200 3.26 -1.27 23.92
C ASP A 200 3.15 -2.80 23.72
N ALA A 201 4.29 -3.49 23.83
CA ALA A 201 4.35 -4.95 23.73
C ALA A 201 3.46 -5.67 24.76
N ALA A 202 3.09 -5.02 25.86
CA ALA A 202 2.12 -5.58 26.79
C ALA A 202 0.70 -5.66 26.20
N SER A 203 0.36 -4.83 25.23
CA SER A 203 -1.00 -4.68 24.67
C SER A 203 -1.28 -5.57 23.44
N PHE A 204 -0.27 -6.18 22.82
CA PHE A 204 -0.40 -7.01 21.62
C PHE A 204 0.14 -8.43 21.80
N ILE A 205 -0.37 -9.40 21.05
CA ILE A 205 0.28 -10.72 20.86
C ILE A 205 1.17 -10.66 19.62
N ASP A 206 2.23 -11.47 19.61
CA ASP A 206 3.21 -11.56 18.50
C ASP A 206 2.65 -12.34 17.30
N ARG A 207 1.48 -11.90 16.84
CA ARG A 207 0.73 -12.46 15.71
C ARG A 207 0.22 -11.31 14.86
N VAL A 208 0.36 -11.45 13.55
CA VAL A 208 -0.14 -10.48 12.57
C VAL A 208 -1.67 -10.53 12.55
N GLN A 209 -2.34 -9.39 12.68
CA GLN A 209 -3.76 -9.24 12.42
C GLN A 209 -3.98 -8.99 10.91
N PHE A 210 -3.24 -8.04 10.34
CA PHE A 210 -3.21 -7.77 8.90
C PHE A 210 -1.90 -7.07 8.51
N MET A 211 -1.57 -7.14 7.22
CA MET A 211 -0.46 -6.42 6.62
C MET A 211 -0.94 -5.06 6.11
N LEU A 212 -0.25 -3.98 6.46
CA LEU A 212 -0.55 -2.64 5.93
C LEU A 212 0.17 -2.42 4.61
N CYS A 213 1.43 -2.85 4.51
CA CYS A 213 2.25 -2.64 3.32
C CYS A 213 3.17 -3.85 3.14
N PRO A 214 3.26 -4.41 1.92
CA PRO A 214 4.15 -5.53 1.67
C PRO A 214 5.61 -5.15 1.89
N GLY A 215 6.38 -6.16 2.29
CA GLY A 215 7.83 -6.13 2.29
C GLY A 215 8.38 -6.76 1.03
N PHE A 216 9.69 -6.72 0.88
CA PHE A 216 10.40 -7.25 -0.27
C PHE A 216 11.69 -7.91 0.16
N GLU A 217 11.88 -9.16 -0.27
CA GLU A 217 13.17 -9.82 -0.23
C GLU A 217 13.94 -9.47 -1.50
N LEU A 218 15.12 -8.88 -1.28
CA LEU A 218 16.08 -8.50 -2.30
C LEU A 218 17.29 -9.42 -2.18
N GLN A 219 18.22 -9.34 -3.12
CA GLN A 219 19.36 -10.26 -3.16
C GLN A 219 20.20 -10.27 -1.88
N SER A 220 20.39 -9.10 -1.26
CA SER A 220 21.29 -8.94 -0.13
C SER A 220 20.63 -8.32 1.10
N SER A 221 19.32 -8.09 1.06
CA SER A 221 18.60 -7.47 2.16
C SER A 221 17.09 -7.65 2.08
N VAL A 222 16.39 -7.12 3.08
CA VAL A 222 14.93 -7.13 3.18
C VAL A 222 14.42 -5.71 3.40
N ILE A 223 13.38 -5.34 2.66
CA ILE A 223 12.47 -4.25 3.01
C ILE A 223 11.36 -4.89 3.85
N LYS A 224 11.23 -4.44 5.09
CA LYS A 224 10.28 -5.05 6.03
C LYS A 224 8.83 -4.75 5.64
N SER A 225 7.98 -5.75 5.83
CA SER A 225 6.52 -5.57 5.74
C SER A 225 6.03 -4.78 6.94
N GLU A 226 5.17 -3.80 6.70
CA GLU A 226 4.53 -3.05 7.77
C GLU A 226 3.25 -3.80 8.17
N VAL A 227 3.14 -4.17 9.45
CA VAL A 227 2.05 -5.01 9.97
C VAL A 227 1.36 -4.39 11.18
N TYR A 228 0.09 -4.76 11.38
CA TYR A 228 -0.65 -4.51 12.61
C TYR A 228 -0.79 -5.83 13.35
N LEU A 229 -0.48 -5.84 14.65
CA LEU A 229 -0.54 -7.05 15.47
C LEU A 229 -1.92 -7.22 16.11
N ILE A 230 -2.22 -8.45 16.53
CA ILE A 230 -3.49 -8.77 17.21
C ILE A 230 -3.44 -8.20 18.64
N PRO A 231 -4.41 -7.39 19.09
CA PRO A 231 -4.48 -6.91 20.47
C PRO A 231 -4.71 -8.05 21.48
N LYS A 232 -4.10 -8.02 22.68
CA LYS A 232 -4.23 -9.07 23.72
C LYS A 232 -5.63 -9.20 24.34
N ASN A 233 -6.44 -8.14 24.28
CA ASN A 233 -7.68 -8.02 25.06
C ASN A 233 -8.96 -8.08 24.20
N THR A 234 -8.94 -8.85 23.12
CA THR A 234 -10.12 -9.22 22.32
C THR A 234 -10.77 -10.51 22.81
#